data_AF-A0AAX2MDW0-F1
#
_entry.id   AF-A0AAX2MDW0-F1
#
_cell.length_a   1.000
_cell.length_b   1.000
_cell.length_c   1.000
_cell.angle_alpha   90.00
_cell.angle_beta   90.00
_cell.angle_gamma   90.00
#
_symmetry.space_group_name_H-M   'P 1'
#
loop_
_entity.id
_entity.type
_entity.pdbx_description
1 polymer ?
#
loop_
_entity_poly.entity_id
_entity_poly.type
_entity_poly.pdbx_seq_one_letter_code
_entity_poly.pdbx_strand_id
1 'polypeptide(L)'
;MSKFAYFNPQDGLVLQWIDTESHACHLPDAPLLHACTDTEWQMRDQGEMMVRDGAVQPYIAPQPAAEQLRAKQQAVIRAACDQELAALRQAYPEREVDSWPQQEREARDIALNPAAPTPMLSAIAQARSLPVEELVRRVRAKADAYAAAAGKIIGRKQALTDELDALDLSAPDAASRISAIRWDMKPQ
;
A
#
# COMPACT_ATOMS: atom_id res chain seq x y z
N MET A 1 -36.42 9.33 -27.53
CA MET A 1 -35.48 8.22 -27.74
C MET A 1 -34.59 8.06 -26.54
N SER A 2 -34.95 7.14 -25.65
CA SER A 2 -34.13 6.83 -24.48
C SER A 2 -33.60 5.40 -24.60
N LYS A 3 -32.33 5.30 -25.00
CA LYS A 3 -31.60 4.05 -25.13
C LYS A 3 -30.68 3.91 -23.92
N PHE A 4 -30.60 2.72 -23.34
CA PHE A 4 -29.79 2.47 -22.15
C PHE A 4 -28.92 1.23 -22.29
N ALA A 5 -27.74 1.27 -21.67
CA ALA A 5 -26.95 0.11 -21.33
C ALA A 5 -27.17 -0.20 -19.85
N TYR A 6 -27.73 -1.38 -19.57
CA TYR A 6 -27.76 -1.96 -18.22
C TYR A 6 -26.45 -2.69 -18.00
N PHE A 7 -25.71 -2.32 -16.96
CA PHE A 7 -24.35 -2.80 -16.74
C PHE A 7 -24.12 -3.30 -15.31
N ASN A 8 -23.13 -4.17 -15.15
CA ASN A 8 -22.66 -4.63 -13.86
C ASN A 8 -21.77 -3.54 -13.21
N PRO A 9 -22.12 -3.00 -12.03
CA PRO A 9 -21.31 -1.95 -11.40
C PRO A 9 -19.94 -2.44 -10.91
N GLN A 10 -19.70 -3.75 -10.82
CA GLN A 10 -18.43 -4.30 -10.35
C GLN A 10 -17.33 -4.27 -11.41
N ASP A 11 -17.65 -4.66 -12.64
CA ASP A 11 -16.67 -4.77 -13.75
C ASP A 11 -17.08 -3.98 -15.00
N GLY A 12 -18.17 -3.22 -14.93
CA GLY A 12 -18.67 -2.38 -16.00
C GLY A 12 -19.37 -3.13 -17.12
N LEU A 13 -19.37 -4.48 -17.14
CA LEU A 13 -19.88 -5.27 -18.26
C LEU A 13 -21.34 -4.91 -18.58
N VAL A 14 -21.62 -4.57 -19.84
CA VAL A 14 -22.98 -4.35 -20.33
C VAL A 14 -23.69 -5.69 -20.38
N LEU A 15 -24.67 -5.87 -19.49
CA LEU A 15 -25.48 -7.06 -19.36
C LEU A 15 -26.63 -7.06 -20.38
N GLN A 16 -27.17 -5.88 -20.68
CA GLN A 16 -28.28 -5.74 -21.61
C GLN A 16 -28.38 -4.34 -22.22
N TRP A 17 -28.78 -4.28 -23.49
CA TRP A 17 -29.17 -3.04 -24.18
C TRP A 17 -30.69 -2.89 -24.17
N ILE A 18 -31.18 -1.72 -23.76
CA ILE A 18 -32.62 -1.46 -23.58
C ILE A 18 -33.03 -0.27 -24.44
N ASP A 19 -34.04 -0.47 -25.29
CA ASP A 19 -34.70 0.58 -26.06
C ASP A 19 -36.16 0.71 -25.59
N THR A 20 -36.45 1.81 -24.89
CA THR A 20 -37.78 2.05 -24.30
C THR A 20 -38.86 2.39 -25.32
N GLU A 21 -38.52 2.63 -26.59
CA GLU A 21 -39.51 2.89 -27.65
C GLU A 21 -39.97 1.61 -28.33
N SER A 22 -39.11 0.59 -28.36
CA SER A 22 -39.40 -0.68 -29.04
C SER A 22 -40.38 -1.57 -28.26
N HIS A 23 -40.40 -1.49 -26.92
CA HIS A 23 -41.29 -2.30 -26.07
C HIS A 23 -41.62 -1.57 -24.75
N ALA A 24 -42.69 -2.01 -24.06
CA ALA A 24 -42.91 -1.62 -22.67
C ALA A 24 -41.82 -2.25 -21.79
N CYS A 25 -40.78 -1.49 -21.47
CA CYS A 25 -39.61 -1.98 -20.74
C CYS A 25 -39.74 -1.67 -19.24
N HIS A 26 -39.46 -2.67 -18.40
CA HIS A 26 -39.17 -2.44 -16.99
C HIS A 26 -37.69 -2.10 -16.85
N LEU A 27 -37.38 -0.87 -16.45
CA LEU A 27 -36.00 -0.42 -16.27
C LEU A 27 -35.44 -0.92 -14.92
N PRO A 28 -34.19 -1.43 -14.89
CA PRO A 28 -33.41 -1.57 -13.67
C PRO A 28 -33.25 -0.24 -12.92
N ASP A 29 -32.71 -0.31 -11.69
CA ASP A 29 -32.44 0.89 -10.90
C ASP A 29 -31.50 1.86 -11.65
N ALA A 30 -31.77 3.16 -11.54
CA ALA A 30 -31.06 4.21 -12.27
C ALA A 30 -29.51 4.15 -12.16
N PRO A 31 -28.89 3.78 -11.01
CA PRO A 31 -27.43 3.65 -10.92
C PRO A 31 -26.81 2.55 -11.78
N LEU A 32 -27.63 1.60 -12.25
CA LEU A 32 -27.20 0.47 -13.09
C LEU A 32 -27.40 0.76 -14.59
N LEU A 33 -27.85 1.97 -14.93
CA LEU A 33 -28.20 2.35 -16.29
C LEU A 33 -27.32 3.50 -16.78
N HIS A 34 -26.78 3.33 -17.98
CA HIS A 34 -26.11 4.39 -18.73
C HIS A 34 -26.98 4.80 -19.93
N ALA A 35 -27.37 6.07 -19.99
CA ALA A 35 -28.09 6.61 -21.13
C ALA A 35 -27.14 6.71 -22.33
N CYS A 36 -27.42 5.93 -23.38
CA CYS A 36 -26.54 5.81 -24.53
C CYS A 36 -26.82 6.91 -25.56
N THR A 37 -25.76 7.52 -26.06
CA THR A 37 -25.79 8.26 -27.32
C THR A 37 -26.03 7.31 -28.50
N ASP A 38 -26.41 7.86 -29.66
CA ASP A 38 -26.57 7.05 -30.87
C ASP A 38 -25.26 6.35 -31.26
N THR A 39 -24.11 7.00 -31.05
CA THR A 39 -22.79 6.40 -31.33
C THR A 39 -22.52 5.20 -30.43
N GLU A 40 -22.73 5.33 -29.12
CA GLU A 40 -22.54 4.22 -28.17
C GLU A 40 -23.51 3.08 -28.45
N TRP A 41 -24.75 3.39 -28.83
CA TRP A 41 -25.76 2.40 -29.19
C TRP A 41 -25.34 1.54 -30.39
N GLN A 42 -24.61 2.10 -31.36
CA GLN A 42 -24.09 1.32 -32.49
C GLN A 42 -22.94 0.38 -32.10
N MET A 43 -22.31 0.58 -30.93
CA MET A 43 -21.24 -0.30 -30.48
C MET A 43 -21.75 -1.64 -29.94
N ARG A 44 -23.06 -1.77 -29.67
CA ARG A 44 -23.66 -3.02 -29.15
C ARG A 44 -23.40 -4.25 -30.03
N ASP A 45 -23.18 -4.03 -31.32
CA ASP A 45 -22.95 -5.09 -32.31
C ASP A 45 -21.45 -5.39 -32.52
N GLN A 46 -20.55 -4.72 -31.77
CA GLN A 46 -19.09 -4.82 -31.92
C GLN A 46 -18.43 -5.82 -30.95
N GLY A 47 -19.23 -6.50 -30.11
CA GLY A 47 -18.76 -7.47 -29.13
C GLY A 47 -19.28 -7.17 -27.72
N GLU A 48 -18.60 -7.72 -26.72
CA GLU A 48 -18.87 -7.39 -25.32
C GLU A 48 -18.42 -5.95 -25.04
N MET A 49 -19.29 -5.17 -24.41
CA MET A 49 -19.07 -3.77 -24.10
C MET A 49 -19.12 -3.57 -22.59
N MET A 50 -18.52 -2.49 -22.11
CA MET A 50 -18.61 -2.05 -20.72
C MET A 50 -18.93 -0.57 -20.63
N VAL A 51 -19.60 -0.17 -19.55
CA VAL A 51 -19.74 1.24 -19.14
C VAL A 51 -18.64 1.55 -18.14
N ARG A 52 -17.81 2.56 -18.43
CA ARG A 52 -16.79 3.07 -17.51
C ARG A 52 -16.58 4.56 -17.71
N ASP A 53 -16.38 5.29 -16.61
CA ASP A 53 -16.11 6.73 -16.63
C ASP A 53 -17.15 7.52 -17.45
N GLY A 54 -18.41 7.04 -17.45
CA GLY A 54 -19.53 7.64 -18.17
C GLY A 54 -19.54 7.41 -19.68
N ALA A 55 -18.82 6.41 -20.19
CA ALA A 55 -18.80 6.07 -21.62
C ALA A 55 -18.90 4.55 -21.84
N VAL A 56 -19.47 4.16 -22.98
CA VAL A 56 -19.41 2.77 -23.47
C VAL A 56 -18.12 2.53 -24.24
N GLN A 57 -17.42 1.43 -23.93
CA GLN A 57 -16.17 1.01 -24.56
C GLN A 57 -16.05 -0.53 -24.61
N PRO A 58 -15.16 -1.12 -25.43
CA PRO A 58 -14.99 -2.57 -25.48
C PRO A 58 -14.68 -3.17 -24.10
N TYR A 59 -15.31 -4.29 -23.77
CA TYR A 59 -15.10 -4.96 -22.49
C TYR A 59 -13.68 -5.50 -22.37
N ILE A 60 -13.04 -5.23 -21.23
CA ILE A 60 -11.76 -5.81 -20.84
C ILE A 60 -11.97 -6.51 -19.50
N ALA A 61 -12.05 -7.84 -19.54
CA ALA A 61 -12.23 -8.65 -18.34
C ALA A 61 -11.08 -8.39 -17.35
N PRO A 62 -11.35 -8.02 -16.08
CA PRO A 62 -10.34 -8.00 -15.04
C PRO A 62 -9.72 -9.39 -14.95
N GLN A 63 -8.43 -9.50 -15.32
CA GLN A 63 -7.79 -10.80 -15.42
C GLN A 63 -7.52 -11.31 -13.99
N PRO A 64 -7.99 -12.52 -13.59
CA PRO A 64 -7.61 -13.14 -12.32
C PRO A 64 -6.08 -13.22 -12.13
N ALA A 65 -5.33 -13.23 -13.22
CA ALA A 65 -3.87 -13.14 -13.22
C ALA A 65 -3.33 -11.80 -12.67
N ALA A 66 -3.97 -10.66 -12.94
CA ALA A 66 -3.51 -9.35 -12.48
C ALA A 66 -3.64 -9.20 -10.95
N GLU A 67 -4.74 -9.69 -10.37
CA GLU A 67 -4.93 -9.71 -8.92
C GLU A 67 -3.91 -10.62 -8.22
N GLN A 68 -3.65 -11.80 -8.79
CA GLN A 68 -2.63 -12.72 -8.27
C GLN A 68 -1.22 -12.12 -8.37
N LEU A 69 -0.92 -11.43 -9.46
CA LEU A 69 0.34 -10.71 -9.64
C LEU A 69 0.49 -9.59 -8.61
N ARG A 70 -0.57 -8.80 -8.37
CA ARG A 70 -0.57 -7.76 -7.33
C ARG A 70 -0.30 -8.35 -5.96
N ALA A 71 -1.01 -9.41 -5.57
CA ALA A 71 -0.82 -10.06 -4.28
C ALA A 71 0.61 -10.63 -4.13
N LYS A 72 1.15 -11.23 -5.20
CA LYS A 72 2.54 -11.70 -5.23
C LYS A 72 3.52 -10.54 -5.07
N GLN A 73 3.29 -9.42 -5.73
CA GLN A 73 4.16 -8.25 -5.66
C GLN A 73 4.12 -7.60 -4.26
N GLN A 74 2.94 -7.49 -3.64
CA GLN A 74 2.81 -7.07 -2.24
C GLN A 74 3.63 -7.96 -1.29
N ALA A 75 3.59 -9.29 -1.50
CA ALA A 75 4.38 -10.23 -0.71
C ALA A 75 5.89 -10.03 -0.90
N VAL A 76 6.34 -9.75 -2.13
CA VAL A 76 7.75 -9.43 -2.44
C VAL A 76 8.19 -8.15 -1.72
N ILE A 77 7.40 -7.08 -1.80
CA ILE A 77 7.69 -5.80 -1.11
C ILE A 77 7.78 -6.01 0.40
N ARG A 78 6.83 -6.76 0.97
CA ARG A 78 6.83 -7.09 2.40
C ARG A 78 8.09 -7.87 2.80
N ALA A 79 8.43 -8.93 2.06
CA ALA A 79 9.60 -9.76 2.36
C ALA A 79 10.90 -8.96 2.29
N ALA A 80 11.03 -8.07 1.30
CA ALA A 80 12.21 -7.21 1.16
C ALA A 80 12.32 -6.17 2.29
N CYS A 81 11.19 -5.59 2.71
CA CYS A 81 11.11 -4.74 3.90
C CYS A 81 11.56 -5.48 5.16
N ASP A 82 11.04 -6.69 5.38
CA ASP A 82 11.36 -7.49 6.55
C ASP A 82 12.85 -7.87 6.54
N GLN A 83 13.42 -8.20 5.38
CA GLN A 83 14.83 -8.50 5.20
C GLN A 83 15.74 -7.30 5.51
N GLU A 84 15.42 -6.10 5.01
CA GLU A 84 16.22 -4.91 5.31
C GLU A 84 16.10 -4.47 6.77
N LEU A 85 14.92 -4.56 7.38
CA LEU A 85 14.76 -4.30 8.81
C LEU A 85 15.53 -5.32 9.66
N ALA A 86 15.55 -6.59 9.25
CA ALA A 86 16.35 -7.61 9.91
C ALA A 86 17.86 -7.30 9.79
N ALA A 87 18.33 -6.90 8.60
CA ALA A 87 19.72 -6.51 8.40
C ALA A 87 20.10 -5.26 9.23
N LEU A 88 19.21 -4.28 9.33
CA LEU A 88 19.40 -3.11 10.20
C LEU A 88 19.53 -3.52 11.69
N ARG A 89 18.77 -4.53 12.12
CA ARG A 89 18.82 -5.08 13.48
C ARG A 89 20.08 -5.92 13.74
N GLN A 90 20.60 -6.66 12.76
CA GLN A 90 21.78 -7.50 12.91
C GLN A 90 23.06 -6.75 13.29
N ALA A 91 23.10 -5.43 13.11
CA ALA A 91 24.18 -4.58 13.62
C ALA A 91 24.30 -4.59 15.16
N TYR A 92 23.37 -5.26 15.87
CA TYR A 92 23.31 -5.31 17.33
C TYR A 92 22.99 -6.74 17.85
N PRO A 93 23.58 -7.19 18.98
CA PRO A 93 23.32 -8.53 19.52
C PRO A 93 21.85 -8.75 19.92
N GLU A 94 21.26 -9.92 19.62
CA GLU A 94 19.84 -10.22 19.86
C GLU A 94 19.39 -9.98 21.32
N ARG A 95 20.21 -10.32 22.32
CA ARG A 95 19.88 -10.11 23.74
C ARG A 95 19.86 -8.64 24.18
N GLU A 96 20.42 -7.71 23.39
CA GLU A 96 20.32 -6.28 23.70
C GLU A 96 18.98 -5.70 23.24
N VAL A 97 18.35 -6.23 22.19
CA VAL A 97 17.17 -5.65 21.52
C VAL A 97 15.96 -5.55 22.46
N ASP A 98 15.70 -6.59 23.26
CA ASP A 98 14.57 -6.62 24.21
C ASP A 98 14.64 -5.48 25.24
N SER A 99 15.85 -5.01 25.51
CA SER A 99 16.08 -3.94 26.48
C SER A 99 16.09 -2.53 25.89
N TRP A 100 16.09 -2.39 24.56
CA TRP A 100 16.17 -1.08 23.92
C TRP A 100 15.06 -0.12 24.32
N PRO A 101 13.78 -0.53 24.41
CA PRO A 101 12.72 0.39 24.81
C PRO A 101 12.93 0.93 26.23
N GLN A 102 13.49 0.11 27.13
CA GLN A 102 13.83 0.52 28.49
C GLN A 102 14.99 1.50 28.49
N GLN A 103 16.08 1.19 27.78
CA GLN A 103 17.26 2.04 27.69
C GLN A 103 16.93 3.39 27.04
N GLU A 104 16.16 3.40 25.95
CA GLU A 104 15.72 4.63 25.28
C GLU A 104 14.85 5.47 26.21
N ARG A 105 13.88 4.85 26.89
CA ARG A 105 13.00 5.57 27.82
C ARG A 105 13.80 6.23 28.94
N GLU A 106 14.64 5.46 29.64
CA GLU A 106 15.49 6.01 30.72
C GLU A 106 16.39 7.15 30.21
N ALA A 107 16.96 7.00 29.00
CA ALA A 107 17.83 8.02 28.41
C ALA A 107 17.07 9.29 28.01
N ARG A 108 15.81 9.18 27.56
CA ARG A 108 14.95 10.33 27.27
C ARG A 108 14.43 10.99 28.55
N ASP A 109 14.04 10.19 29.55
CA ASP A 109 13.50 10.69 30.81
C ASP A 109 14.53 11.49 31.61
N ILE A 110 15.76 10.99 31.76
CA ILE A 110 16.82 11.70 32.49
C ILE A 110 17.27 12.99 31.79
N ALA A 111 17.11 13.07 30.46
CA ALA A 111 17.39 14.28 29.70
C ALA A 111 16.34 15.39 29.91
N LEU A 112 15.10 15.02 30.27
CA LEU A 112 14.02 15.95 30.59
C LEU A 112 13.94 16.29 32.08
N ASN A 113 14.29 15.33 32.92
CA ASN A 113 14.29 15.45 34.37
C ASN A 113 15.56 14.78 34.94
N PRO A 114 16.57 15.54 35.38
CA PRO A 114 17.79 14.99 35.96
C PRO A 114 17.57 14.07 37.19
N ALA A 115 16.41 14.14 37.84
CA ALA A 115 16.04 13.26 38.95
C ALA A 115 15.32 11.97 38.51
N ALA A 116 15.13 11.74 37.21
CA ALA A 116 14.46 10.55 36.71
C ALA A 116 15.28 9.27 37.02
N PRO A 117 14.64 8.19 37.49
CA PRO A 117 15.33 6.94 37.80
C PRO A 117 15.83 6.27 36.51
N THR A 118 17.10 5.84 36.52
CA THR A 118 17.73 5.13 35.41
C THR A 118 18.37 3.80 35.85
N PRO A 119 17.61 2.88 36.47
CA PRO A 119 18.17 1.67 37.08
C PRO A 119 18.92 0.79 36.07
N MET A 120 18.43 0.68 34.84
CA MET A 120 19.09 -0.12 33.81
C MET A 120 20.36 0.56 33.29
N LEU A 121 20.29 1.84 32.92
CA LEU A 121 21.45 2.57 32.44
C LEU A 121 22.52 2.72 33.53
N SER A 122 22.12 2.92 34.79
CA SER A 122 23.03 2.97 35.93
C SER A 122 23.78 1.66 36.12
N ALA A 123 23.09 0.51 36.06
CA ALA A 123 23.73 -0.81 36.17
C ALA A 123 24.70 -1.07 35.01
N ILE A 124 24.31 -0.75 33.77
CA ILE A 124 25.17 -0.89 32.58
C ILE A 124 26.40 0.03 32.70
N ALA A 125 26.21 1.28 33.10
CA ALA A 125 27.26 2.27 33.26
C ALA A 125 28.29 1.83 34.31
N GLN A 126 27.82 1.35 35.46
CA GLN A 126 28.65 0.82 36.53
C GLN A 126 29.46 -0.40 36.07
N ALA A 127 28.81 -1.40 35.45
CA ALA A 127 29.46 -2.63 34.99
C ALA A 127 30.57 -2.38 33.94
N ARG A 128 30.43 -1.29 33.19
CA ARG A 128 31.36 -0.90 32.12
C ARG A 128 32.31 0.24 32.52
N SER A 129 32.25 0.69 33.78
CA SER A 129 33.04 1.82 34.30
C SER A 129 32.96 3.07 33.42
N LEU A 130 31.75 3.45 32.97
CA LEU A 130 31.50 4.71 32.25
C LEU A 130 30.53 5.63 33.00
N PRO A 131 30.58 6.96 32.75
CA PRO A 131 29.56 7.87 33.25
C PRO A 131 28.17 7.54 32.67
N VAL A 132 27.12 7.65 33.50
CA VAL A 132 25.73 7.47 33.04
C VAL A 132 25.38 8.45 31.93
N GLU A 133 25.83 9.69 32.02
CA GLU A 133 25.63 10.75 31.00
C GLU A 133 26.22 10.37 29.64
N GLU A 134 27.42 9.75 29.65
CA GLU A 134 28.05 9.22 28.44
C GLU A 134 27.21 8.10 27.82
N LEU A 135 26.68 7.20 28.65
CA LEU A 135 25.81 6.11 28.19
C LEU A 135 24.51 6.65 27.60
N VAL A 136 23.86 7.59 28.27
CA VAL A 136 22.62 8.25 27.84
C VAL A 136 22.78 8.85 26.44
N ARG A 137 23.87 9.59 26.20
CA ARG A 137 24.14 10.19 24.90
C ARG A 137 24.30 9.13 23.80
N ARG A 138 25.01 8.04 24.08
CA ARG A 138 25.20 6.93 23.14
C ARG A 138 23.90 6.21 22.82
N VAL A 139 23.09 5.94 23.84
CA VAL A 139 21.77 5.28 23.68
C VAL A 139 20.87 6.13 22.81
N ARG A 140 20.73 7.43 23.09
CA ARG A 140 19.93 8.35 22.27
C ARG A 140 20.43 8.42 20.83
N ALA A 141 21.73 8.60 20.63
CA ALA A 141 22.31 8.67 19.28
C ALA A 141 22.03 7.39 18.46
N LYS A 142 22.14 6.21 19.10
CA LYS A 142 21.81 4.93 18.46
C LYS A 142 20.31 4.79 18.18
N ALA A 143 19.45 5.14 19.14
CA ALA A 143 18.00 5.08 18.99
C ALA A 143 17.52 6.00 17.86
N ASP A 144 17.98 7.24 17.83
CA ASP A 144 17.62 8.22 16.79
C ASP A 144 18.13 7.77 15.41
N ALA A 145 19.35 7.23 15.31
CA ALA A 145 19.89 6.70 14.05
C ALA A 145 19.09 5.48 13.54
N TYR A 146 18.75 4.55 14.44
CA TYR A 146 17.91 3.40 14.09
C TYR A 146 16.51 3.85 13.66
N ALA A 147 15.87 4.75 14.40
CA ALA A 147 14.54 5.27 14.08
C ALA A 147 14.51 5.94 12.71
N ALA A 148 15.52 6.75 12.39
CA ALA A 148 15.64 7.38 11.07
C ALA A 148 15.81 6.36 9.94
N ALA A 149 16.66 5.34 10.13
CA ALA A 149 16.89 4.30 9.14
C ALA A 149 15.65 3.41 8.94
N ALA A 150 15.05 2.93 10.02
CA ALA A 150 13.83 2.12 10.00
C ALA A 150 12.66 2.89 9.38
N GLY A 151 12.51 4.18 9.73
CA GLY A 151 11.48 5.05 9.17
C GLY A 151 11.55 5.17 7.66
N LYS A 152 12.76 5.28 7.07
CA LYS A 152 12.94 5.28 5.61
C LYS A 152 12.49 3.98 4.96
N ILE A 153 12.84 2.84 5.57
CA ILE A 153 12.48 1.51 5.06
C ILE A 153 10.97 1.30 5.09
N ILE A 154 10.34 1.62 6.23
CA ILE A 154 8.89 1.52 6.43
C ILE A 154 8.14 2.47 5.48
N GLY A 155 8.61 3.71 5.34
CA GLY A 155 8.04 4.69 4.42
C GLY A 155 8.10 4.23 2.96
N ARG A 156 9.22 3.64 2.52
CA ARG A 156 9.31 3.05 1.17
C ARG A 156 8.30 1.93 0.97
N LYS A 157 8.14 1.04 1.95
CA LYS A 157 7.11 -0.02 1.90
C LYS A 157 5.72 0.58 1.72
N GLN A 158 5.38 1.62 2.48
CA GLN A 158 4.07 2.28 2.39
C GLN A 158 3.88 2.89 1.00
N ALA A 159 4.84 3.68 0.52
CA ALA A 159 4.76 4.31 -0.80
C ALA A 159 4.59 3.29 -1.95
N LEU A 160 5.35 2.19 -1.95
CA LEU A 160 5.23 1.14 -2.96
C LEU A 160 3.91 0.37 -2.86
N THR A 161 3.38 0.20 -1.64
CA THR A 161 2.07 -0.44 -1.43
C THR A 161 0.96 0.45 -1.95
N ASP A 162 1.00 1.75 -1.64
CA ASP A 162 0.04 2.74 -2.12
C ASP A 162 0.05 2.83 -3.66
N GLU A 163 1.25 2.84 -4.27
CA GLU A 163 1.41 2.83 -5.73
C GLU A 163 0.77 1.59 -6.37
N LEU A 164 0.96 0.43 -5.74
CA LEU A 164 0.44 -0.85 -6.22
C LEU A 164 -1.07 -0.97 -6.06
N ASP A 165 -1.62 -0.43 -4.97
CA ASP A 165 -3.06 -0.42 -4.68
C ASP A 165 -3.82 0.59 -5.55
N ALA A 166 -3.14 1.64 -6.04
CA ALA A 166 -3.70 2.63 -6.96
C ALA A 166 -3.79 2.16 -8.43
N LEU A 167 -3.25 0.98 -8.78
CA LEU A 167 -3.29 0.47 -10.16
C LEU A 167 -4.69 0.03 -10.58
N ASP A 168 -5.10 0.46 -11.77
CA ASP A 168 -6.26 -0.11 -12.46
C ASP A 168 -5.91 -1.50 -13.02
N LEU A 169 -6.45 -2.55 -12.40
CA LEU A 169 -6.18 -3.94 -12.78
C LEU A 169 -6.88 -4.40 -14.06
N SER A 170 -7.85 -3.63 -14.54
CA SER A 170 -8.52 -3.90 -15.82
C SER A 170 -7.80 -3.26 -17.01
N ALA A 171 -6.79 -2.44 -16.76
CA ALA A 171 -5.97 -1.87 -17.82
C ALA A 171 -5.18 -2.98 -18.56
N PRO A 172 -5.05 -2.92 -19.90
CA PRO A 172 -4.33 -3.95 -20.66
C PRO A 172 -2.84 -4.03 -20.30
N ASP A 173 -2.27 -2.98 -19.72
CA ASP A 173 -0.89 -2.90 -19.27
C ASP A 173 -0.70 -3.17 -17.76
N ALA A 174 -1.76 -3.53 -17.03
CA ALA A 174 -1.74 -3.70 -15.58
C ALA A 174 -0.63 -4.64 -15.09
N ALA A 175 -0.46 -5.80 -15.75
CA ALA A 175 0.58 -6.77 -15.40
C ALA A 175 2.00 -6.19 -15.50
N SER A 176 2.25 -5.39 -16.53
CA SER A 176 3.54 -4.71 -16.74
C SER A 176 3.78 -3.64 -15.68
N ARG A 177 2.73 -2.88 -15.34
CA ARG A 177 2.78 -1.85 -14.28
C ARG A 177 3.03 -2.44 -12.90
N ILE A 178 2.34 -3.53 -12.55
CA ILE A 178 2.58 -4.28 -11.30
C ILE A 178 4.05 -4.73 -11.22
N SER A 179 4.57 -5.28 -12.31
CA SER A 179 5.95 -5.80 -12.36
C SER A 179 7.03 -4.71 -12.30
N ALA A 180 6.67 -3.46 -12.63
CA ALA A 180 7.56 -2.30 -12.57
C ALA A 180 7.73 -1.75 -11.15
N ILE A 181 6.71 -1.90 -10.28
CA ILE A 181 6.76 -1.47 -8.88
C ILE A 181 7.64 -2.43 -8.10
N ARG A 182 8.88 -2.04 -7.80
CA ARG A 182 9.87 -2.90 -7.17
C ARG A 182 10.58 -2.21 -6.02
N TRP A 183 10.99 -3.03 -5.06
CA TRP A 183 11.71 -2.60 -3.87
C TRP A 183 13.06 -1.91 -4.17
N ASP A 184 13.69 -2.25 -5.28
CA ASP A 184 15.05 -1.84 -5.69
C ASP A 184 15.16 -0.40 -6.22
N MET A 185 14.06 0.36 -6.27
CA MET A 185 14.09 1.81 -6.46
C MET A 185 14.79 2.45 -5.25
N LYS A 186 16.12 2.61 -5.34
CA LYS A 186 16.90 3.41 -4.37
C LYS A 186 16.31 4.82 -4.33
N PRO A 187 15.94 5.36 -3.16
CA PRO A 187 15.64 6.77 -3.06
C PRO A 187 16.89 7.57 -3.48
N GLN A 188 16.71 8.58 -4.34
CA GLN A 188 17.71 9.60 -4.63
C GLN A 188 18.03 10.43 -3.38
#